data_AF-A0A497UR33-F1
#
_entry.id   AF-A0A497UR33-F1
#
_cell.length_a   1.000
_cell.length_b   1.000
_cell.length_c   1.000
_cell.angle_alpha   90.00
_cell.angle_beta   90.00
_cell.angle_gamma   90.00
#
_symmetry.space_group_name_H-M   'P 1'
#
loop_
_entity.id
_entity.type
_entity.pdbx_description
1 polymer ?
#
loop_
_entity_poly.entity_id
_entity_poly.type
_entity_poly.pdbx_seq_one_letter_code
_entity_poly.pdbx_strand_id
1 'polypeptide(L)'
;MKKIFVVSFISVGYFLNAQSLSNSPYAAYGIGDVKYDNTIETTSMGGISTAFISDFTSSFNFANPANNANFELTSIRLEATNENNYFKSNYNDMKSTKHSTYLSSISLAFPLSSKVKMGISYQPYSSKSYDIVTEQLADDKTPLYRNNFKGSGTLNTAQVALSYKINQELSVGARANLYFGDLSDLNEFRAYNAATGTYNNEYVNGYQTKNRVRNFNFTLGTSYQTLNTRTDKKFTVGATATFGNTSNMTTEYINSTYRYSDAQETTKVDGSETIIDQQQTKSKNLLPFQASVGVGYGSENHWFFSGQVDYKKGEDISYFGKTFDFQDTYRISAGGWYLPNYNNFRNYFSRVIYRYGAFYERGNLKLEGTSINKFGISAGVMLPFKNSSITRMSGLEIGLEVGKRGTLQNNLINQNFVNLKIGFNFADKWFRKTLYN
;
A
#
# COMPACT_ATOMS: atom_id res chain seq x y z
N MET A 1 24.93 -3.72 26.11
CA MET A 1 23.73 -3.88 25.25
C MET A 1 23.17 -2.56 24.70
N LYS A 2 23.24 -1.42 25.41
CA LYS A 2 22.71 -0.12 24.92
C LYS A 2 23.41 0.46 23.67
N LYS A 3 24.72 0.20 23.48
CA LYS A 3 25.50 0.76 22.36
C LYS A 3 25.26 0.08 21.00
N ILE A 4 24.97 -1.23 20.98
CA ILE A 4 24.71 -2.00 19.74
C ILE A 4 23.38 -1.60 19.10
N PHE A 5 22.39 -1.23 19.92
CA PHE A 5 21.07 -0.80 19.45
C PHE A 5 21.12 0.57 18.76
N VAL A 6 21.91 1.50 19.29
CA VAL A 6 22.10 2.85 18.72
C VAL A 6 22.89 2.78 17.40
N VAL A 7 23.92 1.94 17.32
CA VAL A 7 24.67 1.72 16.07
C VAL A 7 23.78 1.09 14.99
N SER A 8 22.88 0.18 15.35
CA SER A 8 21.92 -0.42 14.40
C SER A 8 20.92 0.62 13.86
N PHE A 9 20.42 1.53 14.71
CA PHE A 9 19.53 2.61 14.28
C PHE A 9 20.22 3.65 13.38
N ILE A 10 21.50 3.96 13.66
CA ILE A 10 22.31 4.86 12.82
C ILE A 10 22.65 4.20 11.48
N SER A 11 22.86 2.87 11.46
CA SER A 11 23.10 2.12 10.22
C SER A 11 21.88 2.11 9.31
N VAL A 12 20.66 1.99 9.87
CA VAL A 12 19.40 2.10 9.11
C VAL A 12 19.26 3.49 8.49
N GLY A 13 19.72 4.54 9.18
CA GLY A 13 19.73 5.91 8.66
C GLY A 13 20.62 6.10 7.41
N TYR A 14 21.75 5.38 7.31
CA TYR A 14 22.67 5.47 6.17
C TYR A 14 22.11 4.85 4.87
N PHE A 15 21.18 3.90 4.96
CA PHE A 15 20.52 3.28 3.80
C PHE A 15 19.27 4.04 3.30
N LEU A 16 18.94 5.20 3.89
CA LEU A 16 17.79 6.04 3.50
C LEU A 16 18.09 6.99 2.33
N ASN A 17 19.17 6.75 1.58
CA ASN A 17 19.45 7.50 0.36
C ASN A 17 18.53 7.00 -0.78
N ALA A 18 17.58 7.86 -1.19
CA ALA A 18 16.74 7.76 -2.38
C ALA A 18 16.08 6.38 -2.64
N GLN A 19 15.26 5.90 -1.70
CA GLN A 19 14.40 4.76 -1.96
C GLN A 19 13.20 5.23 -2.80
N SER A 20 13.20 4.94 -4.10
CA SER A 20 12.01 5.10 -4.93
C SER A 20 10.93 4.15 -4.41
N LEU A 21 9.84 4.71 -3.92
CA LEU A 21 8.74 3.95 -3.34
C LEU A 21 7.81 3.31 -4.39
N SER A 22 8.01 3.62 -5.68
CA SER A 22 7.15 3.19 -6.79
C SER A 22 7.99 2.49 -7.85
N ASN A 23 7.52 1.33 -8.27
CA ASN A 23 8.22 0.47 -9.21
C ASN A 23 7.40 0.13 -10.46
N SER A 24 6.17 0.62 -10.59
CA SER A 24 5.28 0.23 -11.69
C SER A 24 5.14 1.35 -12.72
N PRO A 25 5.24 1.06 -14.03
CA PRO A 25 4.91 2.03 -15.08
C PRO A 25 3.42 2.43 -15.04
N TYR A 26 2.57 1.62 -14.43
CA TYR A 26 1.17 1.98 -14.17
C TYR A 26 1.02 3.10 -13.14
N ALA A 27 2.08 3.49 -12.43
CA ALA A 27 2.09 4.65 -11.53
C ALA A 27 1.96 5.99 -12.27
N ALA A 28 2.08 6.01 -13.61
CA ALA A 28 1.80 7.21 -14.41
C ALA A 28 0.33 7.67 -14.29
N TYR A 29 -0.58 6.74 -14.01
CA TYR A 29 -2.02 7.03 -13.98
C TYR A 29 -2.50 7.43 -12.58
N GLY A 30 -3.42 8.41 -12.53
CA GLY A 30 -4.06 8.86 -11.30
C GLY A 30 -3.08 9.28 -10.20
N ILE A 31 -3.34 8.82 -8.98
CA ILE A 31 -2.54 9.11 -7.78
C ILE A 31 -1.28 8.23 -7.61
N GLY A 32 -0.88 7.48 -8.65
CA GLY A 32 0.26 6.58 -8.61
C GLY A 32 -0.10 5.12 -8.32
N ASP A 33 0.91 4.30 -8.04
CA ASP A 33 0.74 2.90 -7.69
C ASP A 33 0.23 2.80 -6.25
N VAL A 34 -1.05 2.43 -6.10
CA VAL A 34 -1.70 2.28 -4.80
C VAL A 34 -1.13 1.05 -4.09
N LYS A 35 -0.55 1.27 -2.92
CA LYS A 35 -0.08 0.23 -2.01
C LYS A 35 -1.28 -0.30 -1.23
N TYR A 36 -1.41 -1.61 -1.18
CA TYR A 36 -2.54 -2.24 -0.51
C TYR A 36 -2.43 -2.04 1.01
N ASP A 37 -3.48 -1.48 1.62
CA ASP A 37 -3.57 -1.07 3.04
C ASP A 37 -3.70 -2.27 3.98
N ASN A 38 -2.66 -3.09 4.04
CA ASN A 38 -2.67 -4.35 4.77
C ASN A 38 -1.38 -4.59 5.54
N THR A 39 -1.56 -4.99 6.79
CA THR A 39 -0.53 -5.55 7.66
C THR A 39 0.10 -6.80 7.04
N ILE A 40 1.25 -7.23 7.58
CA ILE A 40 1.89 -8.48 7.14
C ILE A 40 0.95 -9.68 7.33
N GLU A 41 0.22 -9.73 8.43
CA GLU A 41 -0.73 -10.82 8.72
C GLU A 41 -1.82 -10.91 7.66
N THR A 42 -2.47 -9.80 7.35
CA THR A 42 -3.56 -9.73 6.37
C THR A 42 -3.02 -9.99 4.95
N THR A 43 -1.87 -9.42 4.60
CA THR A 43 -1.19 -9.69 3.33
C THR A 43 -0.87 -11.18 3.16
N SER A 44 -0.36 -11.83 4.20
CA SER A 44 0.00 -13.25 4.18
C SER A 44 -1.21 -14.19 4.04
N MET A 45 -2.43 -13.69 4.31
CA MET A 45 -3.70 -14.40 4.18
C MET A 45 -4.48 -13.98 2.92
N GLY A 46 -3.81 -13.55 1.86
CA GLY A 46 -4.45 -13.15 0.60
C GLY A 46 -5.14 -11.79 0.67
N GLY A 47 -4.96 -11.06 1.76
CA GLY A 47 -5.55 -9.75 1.99
C GLY A 47 -6.83 -9.75 2.82
N ILE A 48 -7.17 -10.88 3.44
CA ILE A 48 -8.35 -10.99 4.29
C ILE A 48 -8.16 -10.18 5.58
N SER A 49 -9.06 -9.24 5.77
CA SER A 49 -9.08 -8.34 6.93
C SER A 49 -10.50 -8.14 7.49
N THR A 50 -11.54 -8.34 6.68
CA THR A 50 -12.91 -7.96 7.03
C THR A 50 -13.56 -8.87 8.06
N ALA A 51 -13.25 -10.17 8.06
CA ALA A 51 -13.73 -11.13 9.08
C ALA A 51 -12.60 -11.68 9.97
N PHE A 52 -11.41 -11.09 9.90
CA PHE A 52 -10.24 -11.55 10.65
C PHE A 52 -10.10 -10.78 11.96
N ILE A 53 -10.19 -11.50 13.08
CA ILE A 53 -9.89 -11.02 14.43
C ILE A 53 -8.61 -11.71 14.90
N SER A 54 -7.63 -10.93 15.36
CA SER A 54 -6.39 -11.47 15.92
C SER A 54 -6.65 -12.05 17.31
N ASP A 55 -6.44 -13.36 17.47
CA ASP A 55 -6.63 -14.05 18.76
C ASP A 55 -5.35 -14.11 19.62
N PHE A 56 -4.15 -14.07 19.01
CA PHE A 56 -2.90 -14.40 19.71
C PHE A 56 -1.79 -13.34 19.55
N THR A 57 -1.78 -12.57 18.46
CA THR A 57 -0.72 -11.57 18.20
C THR A 57 -0.98 -10.22 18.86
N SER A 58 -2.19 -10.00 19.41
CA SER A 58 -2.63 -8.66 19.81
C SER A 58 -2.35 -7.64 18.70
N SER A 59 -2.71 -7.98 17.46
CA SER A 59 -2.59 -7.11 16.30
C SER A 59 -3.88 -6.32 16.13
N PHE A 60 -3.74 -5.00 15.93
CA PHE A 60 -4.88 -4.13 15.67
C PHE A 60 -5.22 -4.13 14.18
N ASN A 61 -6.45 -4.51 13.86
CA ASN A 61 -6.99 -4.50 12.51
C ASN A 61 -7.52 -3.10 12.16
N PHE A 62 -6.76 -2.35 11.38
CA PHE A 62 -7.17 -1.03 10.88
C PHE A 62 -8.17 -1.12 9.72
N ALA A 63 -8.08 -2.18 8.90
CA ALA A 63 -8.93 -2.34 7.73
C ALA A 63 -10.40 -2.61 8.11
N ASN A 64 -10.65 -3.43 9.13
CA ASN A 64 -11.95 -3.47 9.81
C ASN A 64 -11.78 -3.03 11.28
N PRO A 65 -12.09 -1.77 11.63
CA PRO A 65 -11.91 -1.26 12.99
C PRO A 65 -12.75 -2.02 14.03
N ALA A 66 -13.81 -2.74 13.63
CA ALA A 66 -14.62 -3.55 14.55
C ALA A 66 -13.96 -4.89 14.96
N ASN A 67 -12.96 -5.37 14.20
CA ASN A 67 -12.31 -6.66 14.43
C ASN A 67 -11.23 -6.63 15.52
N ASN A 68 -11.39 -5.77 16.52
CA ASN A 68 -10.43 -5.58 17.61
C ASN A 68 -11.00 -5.99 18.97
N ALA A 69 -12.10 -6.74 19.00
CA ALA A 69 -12.78 -7.17 20.21
C ALA A 69 -11.87 -7.95 21.18
N ASN A 70 -10.96 -8.77 20.65
CA ASN A 70 -10.04 -9.62 21.41
C ASN A 70 -8.68 -8.94 21.69
N PHE A 71 -8.54 -7.65 21.38
CA PHE A 71 -7.30 -6.90 21.57
C PHE A 71 -7.11 -6.51 23.05
N GLU A 72 -6.16 -7.14 23.75
CA GLU A 72 -5.98 -6.96 25.21
C GLU A 72 -4.66 -6.32 25.64
N LEU A 73 -3.70 -6.16 24.73
CA LEU A 73 -2.36 -5.65 25.04
C LEU A 73 -2.06 -4.41 24.23
N THR A 74 -1.29 -3.48 24.79
CA THR A 74 -0.75 -2.38 24.00
C THR A 74 0.31 -2.93 23.05
N SER A 75 0.21 -2.61 21.77
CA SER A 75 1.09 -3.13 20.73
C SER A 75 1.78 -2.03 19.94
N ILE A 76 3.08 -2.16 19.70
CA ILE A 76 3.81 -1.40 18.67
C ILE A 76 4.16 -2.35 17.53
N ARG A 77 3.87 -1.93 16.30
CA ARG A 77 4.24 -2.68 15.08
C ARG A 77 5.02 -1.79 14.12
N LEU A 78 6.10 -2.35 13.59
CA LEU A 78 6.94 -1.75 12.56
C LEU A 78 7.10 -2.75 11.43
N GLU A 79 6.73 -2.35 10.21
CA GLU A 79 6.74 -3.20 9.03
C GLU A 79 7.55 -2.55 7.91
N ALA A 80 8.43 -3.32 7.28
CA ALA A 80 9.14 -2.96 6.07
C ALA A 80 8.75 -3.90 4.94
N THR A 81 8.64 -3.36 3.73
CA THR A 81 8.31 -4.11 2.52
C THR A 81 9.44 -3.97 1.51
N ASN A 82 9.76 -5.08 0.87
CA ASN A 82 10.65 -5.19 -0.26
C ASN A 82 9.85 -5.67 -1.47
N GLU A 83 9.72 -4.82 -2.49
CA GLU A 83 9.01 -5.13 -3.73
C GLU A 83 9.99 -5.36 -4.87
N ASN A 84 9.89 -6.54 -5.50
CA ASN A 84 10.64 -6.89 -6.70
C ASN A 84 9.68 -7.04 -7.86
N ASN A 85 9.84 -6.23 -8.90
CA ASN A 85 8.95 -6.23 -10.06
C ASN A 85 9.73 -6.56 -11.33
N TYR A 86 9.18 -7.49 -12.10
CA TYR A 86 9.72 -7.97 -13.38
C TYR A 86 8.72 -7.66 -14.49
N PHE A 87 9.07 -6.72 -15.35
CA PHE A 87 8.24 -6.24 -16.46
C PHE A 87 8.62 -6.91 -17.77
N LYS A 88 7.60 -7.27 -18.55
CA LYS A 88 7.72 -7.74 -19.92
C LYS A 88 6.67 -7.07 -20.81
N SER A 89 7.03 -6.68 -22.01
CA SER A 89 6.09 -6.27 -23.07
C SER A 89 6.52 -6.89 -24.41
N ASN A 90 5.55 -7.17 -25.27
CA ASN A 90 5.79 -7.60 -26.65
C ASN A 90 6.20 -6.43 -27.56
N TYR A 91 6.05 -5.20 -27.09
CA TYR A 91 6.57 -4.03 -27.79
C TYR A 91 8.11 -4.02 -27.68
N ASN A 92 8.79 -4.25 -28.81
CA ASN A 92 10.25 -4.32 -28.93
C ASN A 92 10.92 -5.30 -27.93
N ASP A 93 10.21 -6.38 -27.53
CA ASP A 93 10.69 -7.38 -26.56
C ASP A 93 11.25 -6.78 -25.25
N MET A 94 10.66 -5.66 -24.80
CA MET A 94 11.16 -4.92 -23.65
C MET A 94 11.08 -5.75 -22.36
N LYS A 95 12.19 -5.78 -21.63
CA LYS A 95 12.31 -6.37 -20.28
C LYS A 95 12.88 -5.33 -19.34
N SER A 96 12.29 -5.21 -18.15
CA SER A 96 12.79 -4.31 -17.11
C SER A 96 12.60 -4.91 -15.73
N THR A 97 13.51 -4.60 -14.82
CA THR A 97 13.45 -5.02 -13.42
C THR A 97 13.55 -3.80 -12.52
N LYS A 98 12.66 -3.71 -11.53
CA LYS A 98 12.66 -2.64 -10.54
C LYS A 98 12.58 -3.22 -9.15
N HIS A 99 13.28 -2.59 -8.22
CA HIS A 99 13.42 -2.99 -6.84
C HIS A 99 13.15 -1.79 -5.94
N SER A 100 12.36 -1.98 -4.88
CA SER A 100 12.09 -0.97 -3.87
C SER A 100 12.06 -1.62 -2.51
N THR A 101 12.74 -1.00 -1.56
CA THR A 101 12.60 -1.30 -0.14
C THR A 101 12.04 -0.06 0.50
N TYR A 102 11.09 -0.20 1.42
CA TYR A 102 10.59 0.93 2.19
C TYR A 102 9.92 0.50 3.50
N LEU A 103 9.76 1.45 4.40
CA LEU A 103 8.95 1.28 5.61
C LEU A 103 7.48 1.34 5.23
N SER A 104 6.78 0.20 5.33
CA SER A 104 5.41 0.07 4.85
C SER A 104 4.36 0.40 5.90
N SER A 105 4.65 0.26 7.20
CA SER A 105 3.69 0.63 8.24
C SER A 105 4.38 0.85 9.59
N ILE A 106 3.90 1.85 10.32
CA ILE A 106 4.12 2.02 11.75
C ILE A 106 2.75 2.08 12.40
N SER A 107 2.51 1.29 13.43
CA SER A 107 1.26 1.37 14.18
C SER A 107 1.44 1.19 15.68
N LEU A 108 0.57 1.86 16.42
CA LEU A 108 0.49 1.84 17.87
C LEU A 108 -0.98 1.65 18.26
N ALA A 109 -1.26 0.68 19.12
CA ALA A 109 -2.63 0.40 19.52
C ALA A 109 -2.74 0.12 21.02
N PHE A 110 -3.87 0.55 21.60
CA PHE A 110 -4.11 0.63 23.03
C PHE A 110 -5.48 0.03 23.38
N PRO A 111 -5.54 -0.91 24.34
CA PRO A 111 -6.79 -1.40 24.90
C PRO A 111 -7.27 -0.47 26.02
N LEU A 112 -7.86 0.69 25.65
CA LEU A 112 -8.29 1.72 26.61
C LEU A 112 -9.22 1.17 27.71
N SER A 113 -10.07 0.21 27.37
CA SER A 113 -10.87 -0.57 28.34
C SER A 113 -11.13 -1.98 27.83
N SER A 114 -11.92 -2.77 28.57
CA SER A 114 -12.41 -4.08 28.10
C SER A 114 -13.31 -3.95 26.87
N LYS A 115 -13.98 -2.81 26.68
CA LYS A 115 -14.91 -2.56 25.56
C LYS A 115 -14.35 -1.65 24.46
N VAL A 116 -13.50 -0.69 24.81
CA VAL A 116 -12.99 0.34 23.89
C VAL A 116 -11.52 0.08 23.57
N LYS A 117 -11.19 0.00 22.28
CA LYS A 117 -9.81 -0.13 21.78
C LYS A 117 -9.53 1.01 20.82
N MET A 118 -8.28 1.47 20.80
CA MET A 118 -7.83 2.55 19.92
C MET A 118 -6.56 2.15 19.18
N GLY A 119 -6.45 2.53 17.92
CA GLY A 119 -5.26 2.35 17.11
C GLY A 119 -4.89 3.65 16.39
N ILE A 120 -3.60 3.88 16.20
CA ILE A 120 -3.04 4.94 15.36
C ILE A 120 -2.03 4.28 14.41
N SER A 121 -2.09 4.60 13.13
CA SER A 121 -1.13 4.11 12.15
C SER A 121 -0.66 5.19 11.19
N TYR A 122 0.53 4.97 10.65
CA TYR A 122 1.11 5.73 9.55
C TYR A 122 1.63 4.77 8.50
N GLN A 123 1.33 5.05 7.24
CA GLN A 123 1.85 4.28 6.12
C GLN A 123 1.84 5.08 4.82
N PRO A 124 2.75 4.80 3.89
CA PRO A 124 2.60 5.24 2.51
C PRO A 124 1.40 4.55 1.86
N TYR A 125 0.57 5.31 1.15
CA TYR A 125 -0.64 4.79 0.49
C TYR A 125 -0.48 4.67 -1.02
N SER A 126 0.13 5.66 -1.66
CA SER A 126 0.49 5.54 -3.08
C SER A 126 1.78 6.27 -3.36
N SER A 127 2.45 5.85 -4.42
CA SER A 127 3.70 6.46 -4.85
C SER A 127 3.74 6.60 -6.35
N LYS A 128 4.37 7.68 -6.80
CA LYS A 128 4.65 7.94 -8.20
C LYS A 128 6.16 8.07 -8.35
N SER A 129 6.74 7.16 -9.10
CA SER A 129 8.15 7.22 -9.49
C SER A 129 8.32 6.47 -10.80
N TYR A 130 8.57 7.24 -11.84
CA TYR A 130 8.90 6.73 -13.16
C TYR A 130 9.74 7.78 -13.89
N ASP A 131 10.62 7.31 -14.77
CA ASP A 131 11.35 8.11 -15.74
C ASP A 131 11.34 7.32 -17.04
N ILE A 132 10.55 7.80 -18.00
CA ILE A 132 10.32 7.14 -19.29
C ILE A 132 10.76 8.11 -20.37
N VAL A 133 11.77 7.69 -21.13
CA VAL A 133 12.24 8.43 -22.29
C VAL A 133 11.72 7.75 -23.54
N THR A 134 11.12 8.56 -24.41
CA THR A 134 10.61 8.12 -25.72
C THR A 134 11.27 8.98 -26.78
N GLU A 135 11.94 8.33 -27.73
CA GLU A 135 12.59 8.99 -28.85
C GLU A 135 11.84 8.64 -30.12
N GLN A 136 11.49 9.64 -30.91
CA GLN A 136 11.01 9.42 -32.26
C GLN A 136 12.18 9.58 -33.23
N LEU A 137 12.35 8.58 -34.09
CA LEU A 137 13.32 8.57 -35.17
C LEU A 137 12.59 8.80 -36.51
N ALA A 138 13.29 9.40 -37.46
CA ALA A 138 12.92 9.43 -38.86
C ALA A 138 13.18 8.06 -39.52
N ASP A 139 12.73 7.88 -40.77
CA ASP A 139 12.84 6.62 -41.52
C ASP A 139 14.29 6.16 -41.72
N ASP A 140 15.22 7.11 -41.77
CA ASP A 140 16.68 6.91 -41.85
C ASP A 140 17.33 6.66 -40.48
N LYS A 141 16.52 6.53 -39.42
CA LYS A 141 16.90 6.42 -38.02
C LYS A 141 17.53 7.69 -37.41
N THR A 142 17.44 8.85 -38.06
CA THR A 142 17.87 10.12 -37.47
C THR A 142 16.90 10.53 -36.36
N PRO A 143 17.36 10.91 -35.15
CA PRO A 143 16.46 11.38 -34.10
C PRO A 143 15.73 12.67 -34.50
N LEU A 144 14.43 12.75 -34.22
CA LEU A 144 13.60 13.93 -34.51
C LEU A 144 13.32 14.70 -33.24
N TYR A 145 12.78 14.02 -32.23
CA TYR A 145 12.46 14.62 -30.95
C TYR A 145 12.42 13.57 -29.84
N ARG A 146 12.56 14.06 -28.61
CA ARG A 146 12.57 13.26 -27.39
C ARG A 146 11.51 13.79 -26.42
N ASN A 147 10.72 12.88 -25.86
CA ASN A 147 9.84 13.14 -24.73
C ASN A 147 10.36 12.44 -23.49
N ASN A 148 10.55 13.19 -22.40
CA ASN A 148 10.90 12.67 -21.09
C ASN A 148 9.71 12.81 -20.15
N PHE A 149 9.12 11.68 -19.77
CA PHE A 149 8.05 11.64 -18.79
C PHE A 149 8.64 11.27 -17.43
N LYS A 150 8.63 12.22 -16.50
CA LYS A 150 9.11 12.06 -15.13
C LYS A 150 7.94 12.20 -14.16
N GLY A 151 7.75 11.21 -13.30
CA GLY A 151 6.79 11.26 -12.20
C GLY A 151 7.49 11.11 -10.87
N SER A 152 7.14 11.93 -9.89
CA SER A 152 7.68 11.85 -8.54
C SER A 152 6.63 12.19 -7.48
N GLY A 153 6.80 11.65 -6.28
CA GLY A 153 5.96 11.98 -5.13
C GLY A 153 5.41 10.75 -4.41
N THR A 154 4.84 11.00 -3.24
CA THR A 154 4.26 9.96 -2.38
C THR A 154 3.07 10.54 -1.64
N LEU A 155 1.97 9.81 -1.64
CA LEU A 155 0.80 10.07 -0.82
C LEU A 155 0.88 9.18 0.42
N ASN A 156 0.88 9.80 1.59
CA ASN A 156 0.91 9.10 2.86
C ASN A 156 -0.47 9.11 3.52
N THR A 157 -0.72 8.16 4.40
CA THR A 157 -1.92 8.08 5.22
C THR A 157 -1.55 8.02 6.69
N ALA A 158 -2.16 8.89 7.49
CA ALA A 158 -2.24 8.77 8.93
C ALA A 158 -3.66 8.34 9.31
N GLN A 159 -3.79 7.33 10.15
CA GLN A 159 -5.09 6.74 10.51
C GLN A 159 -5.27 6.75 12.02
N VAL A 160 -6.51 6.99 12.46
CA VAL A 160 -6.94 6.78 13.84
C VAL A 160 -8.20 5.91 13.80
N ALA A 161 -8.19 4.83 14.57
CA ALA A 161 -9.28 3.87 14.62
C ALA A 161 -9.75 3.65 16.06
N LEU A 162 -11.06 3.49 16.23
CA LEU A 162 -11.73 3.16 17.48
C LEU A 162 -12.60 1.93 17.27
N SER A 163 -12.51 0.98 18.20
CA SER A 163 -13.34 -0.21 18.26
C SER A 163 -14.17 -0.18 19.54
N TYR A 164 -15.44 -0.55 19.44
CA TYR A 164 -16.36 -0.68 20.56
C TYR A 164 -17.02 -2.05 20.55
N LYS A 165 -16.81 -2.81 21.62
CA LYS A 165 -17.47 -4.10 21.87
C LYS A 165 -18.83 -3.87 22.52
N ILE A 166 -19.90 -4.06 21.75
CA ILE A 166 -21.29 -3.87 22.22
C ILE A 166 -21.66 -4.98 23.19
N ASN A 167 -21.49 -6.23 22.74
CA ASN A 167 -21.69 -7.43 23.54
C ASN A 167 -20.58 -8.45 23.23
N GLN A 168 -20.71 -9.69 23.70
CA GLN A 168 -19.66 -10.70 23.48
C GLN A 168 -19.49 -11.09 22.01
N GLU A 169 -20.53 -10.94 21.20
CA GLU A 169 -20.56 -11.38 19.80
C GLU A 169 -20.45 -10.23 18.80
N LEU A 170 -21.02 -9.07 19.12
CA LEU A 170 -21.14 -7.92 18.22
C LEU A 170 -20.18 -6.80 18.63
N SER A 171 -19.39 -6.35 17.65
CA SER A 171 -18.51 -5.19 17.77
C SER A 171 -18.70 -4.25 16.58
N VAL A 172 -18.49 -2.97 16.83
CA VAL A 172 -18.52 -1.92 15.83
C VAL A 172 -17.25 -1.10 15.92
N GLY A 173 -16.88 -0.44 14.83
CA GLY A 173 -15.70 0.40 14.81
C GLY A 173 -15.79 1.51 13.79
N ALA A 174 -15.01 2.56 14.03
CA ALA A 174 -14.85 3.67 13.11
C ALA A 174 -13.37 4.00 12.96
N ARG A 175 -12.96 4.35 11.75
CA ARG A 175 -11.60 4.81 11.43
C ARG A 175 -11.68 6.08 10.63
N ALA A 176 -10.86 7.06 10.97
CA ALA A 176 -10.64 8.26 10.19
C ALA A 176 -9.24 8.21 9.58
N ASN A 177 -9.14 8.47 8.28
CA ASN A 177 -7.86 8.50 7.57
C ASN A 177 -7.60 9.90 7.03
N LEU A 178 -6.40 10.41 7.23
CA LEU A 178 -5.88 11.63 6.62
C LEU A 178 -4.87 11.24 5.54
N TYR A 179 -5.19 11.54 4.29
CA TYR A 179 -4.30 11.41 3.15
C TYR A 179 -3.61 12.74 2.90
N PHE A 180 -2.28 12.72 2.79
CA PHE A 180 -1.49 13.92 2.57
C PHE A 180 -0.22 13.63 1.77
N GLY A 181 0.11 14.54 0.86
CA GLY A 181 1.29 14.43 0.02
C GLY A 181 1.16 15.24 -1.25
N ASP A 182 2.28 15.36 -1.95
CA ASP A 182 2.35 16.01 -3.25
C ASP A 182 2.78 14.98 -4.30
N LEU A 183 2.12 15.01 -5.45
CA LEU A 183 2.47 14.22 -6.63
C LEU A 183 2.77 15.17 -7.77
N SER A 184 3.88 14.95 -8.48
CA SER A 184 4.27 15.73 -9.64
C SER A 184 4.43 14.83 -10.85
N ASP A 185 3.92 15.30 -11.97
CA ASP A 185 4.12 14.77 -13.30
C ASP A 185 4.80 15.86 -14.12
N LEU A 186 5.87 15.53 -14.82
CA LEU A 186 6.59 16.42 -15.71
C LEU A 186 6.80 15.71 -17.04
N ASN A 187 6.29 16.30 -18.12
CA ASN A 187 6.62 15.89 -19.48
C ASN A 187 7.49 16.96 -20.12
N GLU A 188 8.68 16.58 -20.58
CA GLU A 188 9.60 17.47 -21.27
C GLU A 188 9.72 17.07 -22.74
N PHE A 189 9.34 17.98 -23.62
CA PHE A 189 9.55 17.85 -25.05
C PHE A 189 10.84 18.55 -25.46
N ARG A 190 11.65 17.87 -26.27
CA ARG A 190 12.90 18.39 -26.83
C ARG A 190 13.04 18.03 -28.29
N ALA A 191 13.32 19.04 -29.12
CA ALA A 191 13.66 18.84 -30.52
C ALA A 191 15.12 18.40 -30.68
N TYR A 192 15.39 17.50 -31.62
CA TYR A 192 16.75 17.16 -32.01
C TYR A 192 17.34 18.26 -32.90
N ASN A 193 18.61 18.60 -32.67
CA ASN A 193 19.34 19.57 -33.48
C ASN A 193 20.42 18.85 -34.30
N ALA A 194 20.14 18.69 -35.59
CA ALA A 194 21.04 18.02 -36.52
C ALA A 194 22.39 18.77 -36.70
N ALA A 195 22.44 20.09 -36.49
CA ALA A 195 23.66 20.87 -36.64
C ALA A 195 24.66 20.64 -35.48
N THR A 196 24.16 20.36 -34.28
CA THR A 196 24.99 20.09 -33.08
C THR A 196 25.05 18.60 -32.72
N GLY A 197 24.34 17.74 -33.45
CA GLY A 197 24.27 16.30 -33.20
C GLY A 197 23.61 15.92 -31.87
N THR A 198 22.96 16.86 -31.19
CA THR A 198 22.46 16.72 -29.81
C THR A 198 21.02 17.21 -29.71
N TYR A 199 20.27 16.76 -28.71
CA TYR A 199 18.97 17.35 -28.39
C TYR A 199 19.13 18.79 -27.88
N ASN A 200 18.22 19.68 -28.27
CA ASN A 200 18.25 21.07 -27.81
C ASN A 200 17.93 21.14 -26.31
N ASN A 201 18.97 21.34 -25.50
CA ASN A 201 18.85 21.66 -24.07
C ASN A 201 18.61 23.17 -23.83
N GLU A 202 18.65 23.96 -24.90
CA GLU A 202 18.48 25.41 -24.89
C GLU A 202 17.01 25.88 -24.86
N TYR A 203 16.06 25.04 -25.26
CA TYR A 203 14.63 25.35 -25.23
C TYR A 203 13.86 24.06 -24.98
N VAL A 204 13.66 23.74 -23.71
CA VAL A 204 12.87 22.59 -23.28
C VAL A 204 11.45 23.07 -23.02
N ASN A 205 10.46 22.42 -23.64
CA ASN A 205 9.06 22.71 -23.37
C ASN A 205 8.55 21.69 -22.32
N GLY A 206 8.18 22.20 -21.15
CA GLY A 206 7.80 21.42 -19.99
C GLY A 206 6.32 21.57 -19.67
N TYR A 207 5.63 20.43 -19.56
CA TYR A 207 4.27 20.34 -19.08
C TYR A 207 4.29 19.73 -17.68
N GLN A 208 4.07 20.55 -16.67
CA GLN A 208 4.08 20.14 -15.28
C GLN A 208 2.66 20.08 -14.72
N THR A 209 2.33 18.98 -14.06
CA THR A 209 1.13 18.85 -13.23
C THR A 209 1.53 18.54 -11.80
N LYS A 210 1.13 19.39 -10.85
CA LYS A 210 1.33 19.19 -9.41
C LYS A 210 -0.02 18.98 -8.74
N ASN A 211 -0.18 17.82 -8.12
CA ASN A 211 -1.35 17.47 -7.34
C ASN A 211 -0.99 17.54 -5.85
N ARG A 212 -1.50 18.56 -5.16
CA ARG A 212 -1.43 18.62 -3.70
C ARG A 212 -2.67 17.98 -3.11
N VAL A 213 -2.47 16.87 -2.42
CA VAL A 213 -3.55 16.10 -1.82
C VAL A 213 -3.55 16.35 -0.32
N ARG A 214 -4.71 16.77 0.19
CA ARG A 214 -5.05 16.72 1.61
C ARG A 214 -6.52 16.35 1.70
N ASN A 215 -6.82 15.14 2.14
CA ASN A 215 -8.18 14.62 2.12
C ASN A 215 -8.45 13.71 3.32
N PHE A 216 -9.68 13.71 3.81
CA PHE A 216 -10.12 12.75 4.82
C PHE A 216 -11.19 11.82 4.26
N ASN A 217 -11.07 10.55 4.63
CA ASN A 217 -12.15 9.58 4.53
C ASN A 217 -12.41 8.91 5.89
N PHE A 218 -13.53 8.22 5.94
CA PHE A 218 -14.00 7.51 7.13
C PHE A 218 -14.38 6.09 6.75
N THR A 219 -13.93 5.12 7.54
CA THR A 219 -14.34 3.72 7.44
C THR A 219 -15.20 3.37 8.64
N LEU A 220 -16.39 2.83 8.39
CA LEU A 220 -17.19 2.15 9.41
C LEU A 220 -17.01 0.65 9.26
N GLY A 221 -16.93 -0.04 10.39
CA GLY A 221 -16.76 -1.48 10.45
C GLY A 221 -17.77 -2.11 11.40
N THR A 222 -18.18 -3.32 11.08
CA THR A 222 -19.00 -4.19 11.92
C THR A 222 -18.40 -5.58 11.94
N SER A 223 -18.59 -6.28 13.07
CA SER A 223 -18.11 -7.63 13.26
C SER A 223 -19.04 -8.41 14.18
N TYR A 224 -19.43 -9.60 13.74
CA TYR A 224 -20.19 -10.57 14.50
C TYR A 224 -19.35 -11.85 14.63
N GLN A 225 -18.96 -12.21 15.84
CA GLN A 225 -18.20 -13.42 16.14
C GLN A 225 -18.97 -14.26 17.17
N THR A 226 -19.27 -15.50 16.84
CA THR A 226 -19.79 -16.48 17.80
C THR A 226 -18.74 -17.56 18.07
N LEU A 227 -18.60 -17.95 19.33
CA LEU A 227 -17.71 -19.01 19.80
C LEU A 227 -18.55 -20.09 20.48
N ASN A 228 -18.56 -21.28 19.90
CA ASN A 228 -19.15 -22.45 20.54
C ASN A 228 -18.12 -23.06 21.51
N THR A 229 -18.30 -22.81 22.80
CA THR A 229 -17.43 -23.27 23.88
C THR A 229 -17.39 -24.79 24.08
N ARG A 230 -18.30 -25.55 23.46
CA ARG A 230 -18.28 -27.03 23.52
C ARG A 230 -17.39 -27.66 22.45
N THR A 231 -17.21 -26.98 21.33
CA THR A 231 -16.50 -27.50 20.16
C THR A 231 -15.27 -26.65 19.79
N ASP A 232 -15.03 -25.57 20.53
CA ASP A 232 -14.04 -24.53 20.28
C ASP A 232 -14.10 -23.97 18.86
N LYS A 233 -15.31 -23.92 18.28
CA LYS A 233 -15.53 -23.45 16.90
C LYS A 233 -15.93 -21.99 16.91
N LYS A 234 -15.26 -21.22 16.07
CA LYS A 234 -15.49 -19.79 15.85
C LYS A 234 -16.09 -19.56 14.48
N PHE A 235 -17.13 -18.75 14.43
CA PHE A 235 -17.68 -18.22 13.19
C PHE A 235 -17.69 -16.70 13.27
N THR A 236 -17.13 -16.05 12.25
CA THR A 236 -16.98 -14.60 12.20
C THR A 236 -17.56 -14.06 10.90
N VAL A 237 -18.37 -13.03 10.97
CA VAL A 237 -18.84 -12.25 9.82
C VAL A 237 -18.44 -10.81 10.05
N GLY A 238 -17.94 -10.14 9.02
CA GLY A 238 -17.66 -8.72 9.09
C GLY A 238 -18.05 -7.99 7.83
N ALA A 239 -18.28 -6.69 7.99
CA ALA A 239 -18.52 -5.79 6.88
C ALA A 239 -17.89 -4.43 7.17
N THR A 240 -17.38 -3.79 6.13
CA THR A 240 -16.84 -2.43 6.20
C THR A 240 -17.37 -1.58 5.06
N ALA A 241 -17.49 -0.29 5.32
CA ALA A 241 -17.83 0.72 4.31
C ALA A 241 -16.92 1.93 4.53
N THR A 242 -16.18 2.30 3.50
CA THR A 242 -15.34 3.51 3.48
C THR A 242 -15.97 4.53 2.55
N PHE A 243 -16.16 5.74 3.09
CA PHE A 243 -16.75 6.86 2.40
C PHE A 243 -16.02 8.14 2.79
N GLY A 244 -16.18 9.18 1.99
CA GLY A 244 -15.70 10.52 2.32
C GLY A 244 -14.67 11.03 1.33
N ASN A 245 -14.90 12.28 0.94
CA ASN A 245 -13.95 13.18 0.32
C ASN A 245 -14.24 14.58 0.89
N THR A 246 -13.73 14.87 2.08
CA THR A 246 -14.08 16.14 2.76
C THR A 246 -13.31 17.36 2.22
N SER A 247 -12.30 17.15 1.38
CA SER A 247 -11.42 18.23 0.90
C SER A 247 -11.08 18.07 -0.59
N ASN A 248 -10.88 19.22 -1.23
CA ASN A 248 -10.58 19.31 -2.66
C ASN A 248 -9.09 19.04 -2.91
N MET A 249 -8.78 18.13 -3.84
CA MET A 249 -7.44 18.06 -4.43
C MET A 249 -7.22 19.32 -5.25
N THR A 250 -6.08 19.98 -5.04
CA THR A 250 -5.69 21.12 -5.86
C THR A 250 -4.68 20.62 -6.89
N THR A 251 -5.09 20.67 -8.15
CA THR A 251 -4.23 20.35 -9.30
C THR A 251 -3.79 21.65 -9.92
N GLU A 252 -2.48 21.85 -9.98
CA GLU A 252 -1.84 22.96 -10.67
C GLU A 252 -1.19 22.42 -11.94
N TYR A 253 -1.55 22.99 -13.09
CA TYR A 253 -0.96 22.71 -14.38
C TYR A 253 -0.17 23.94 -14.83
N ILE A 254 1.08 23.73 -15.24
CA ILE A 254 1.97 24.76 -15.77
C ILE A 254 2.56 24.23 -17.08
N ASN A 255 2.37 24.97 -18.15
CA ASN A 255 3.12 24.83 -19.38
C ASN A 255 4.18 25.93 -19.43
N SER A 256 5.46 25.55 -19.46
CA SER A 256 6.55 26.51 -19.49
C SER A 256 7.65 26.10 -20.48
N THR A 257 8.45 27.07 -20.89
CA THR A 257 9.68 26.83 -21.65
C THR A 257 10.87 27.31 -20.82
N TYR A 258 11.91 26.50 -20.69
CA TYR A 258 13.10 26.81 -19.88
C TYR A 258 14.37 26.17 -20.44
N ARG A 259 15.52 26.56 -19.87
CA ARG A 259 16.86 26.04 -20.20
C ARG A 259 17.44 25.29 -19.01
N TYR A 260 18.23 24.26 -19.26
CA TYR A 260 19.04 23.61 -18.22
C TYR A 260 20.44 24.22 -18.15
N SER A 261 20.95 24.44 -16.94
CA SER A 261 22.30 24.98 -16.72
C SER A 261 23.37 23.89 -16.65
N ASP A 262 22.96 22.63 -16.48
CA ASP A 262 23.84 21.49 -16.32
C ASP A 262 23.52 20.37 -17.33
N ALA A 263 24.53 19.56 -17.66
CA ALA A 263 24.41 18.44 -18.59
C ALA A 263 23.66 17.23 -18.00
N GLN A 264 23.41 17.21 -16.68
CA GLN A 264 22.64 16.18 -15.98
C GLN A 264 21.14 16.52 -15.90
N GLU A 265 20.76 17.69 -16.41
CA GLU A 265 19.40 18.20 -16.53
C GLU A 265 18.67 18.28 -15.19
N THR A 266 19.40 18.72 -14.16
CA THR A 266 18.88 18.81 -12.79
C THR A 266 18.49 20.22 -12.39
N THR A 267 19.17 21.23 -12.94
CA THR A 267 19.03 22.63 -12.53
C THR A 267 18.59 23.50 -13.70
N LYS A 268 17.43 24.14 -13.57
CA LYS A 268 16.98 25.14 -14.54
C LYS A 268 17.86 26.40 -14.44
N VAL A 269 18.13 27.06 -15.57
CA VAL A 269 18.80 28.37 -15.57
C VAL A 269 17.86 29.39 -14.92
N ASP A 270 18.35 30.11 -13.91
CA ASP A 270 17.58 31.14 -13.23
C ASP A 270 17.07 32.20 -14.21
N GLY A 271 15.78 32.54 -14.11
CA GLY A 271 15.11 33.52 -14.97
C GLY A 271 14.85 33.05 -16.42
N SER A 272 15.20 31.81 -16.79
CA SER A 272 14.94 31.28 -18.13
C SER A 272 13.52 30.74 -18.35
N GLU A 273 12.75 30.57 -17.28
CA GLU A 273 11.42 29.97 -17.34
C GLU A 273 10.36 30.99 -17.78
N THR A 274 9.79 30.77 -18.96
CA THR A 274 8.64 31.52 -19.47
C THR A 274 7.39 30.65 -19.37
N ILE A 275 6.40 31.11 -18.60
CA ILE A 275 5.11 30.41 -18.44
C ILE A 275 4.20 30.78 -19.62
N ILE A 276 3.73 29.76 -20.33
CA ILE A 276 2.84 29.87 -21.50
C ILE A 276 1.38 29.76 -21.07
N ASP A 277 1.06 28.80 -20.20
CA ASP A 277 -0.27 28.58 -19.65
C ASP A 277 -0.16 28.09 -18.20
N GLN A 278 -1.09 28.52 -17.35
CA GLN A 278 -1.21 28.06 -15.98
C GLN A 278 -2.68 27.92 -15.62
N GLN A 279 -3.05 26.73 -15.17
CA GLN A 279 -4.41 26.43 -14.75
C GLN A 279 -4.42 25.80 -13.38
N GLN A 280 -5.44 26.12 -12.59
CA GLN A 280 -5.66 25.52 -11.28
C GLN A 280 -7.07 24.95 -11.22
N THR A 281 -7.18 23.66 -10.97
CA THR A 281 -8.46 22.96 -10.83
C THR A 281 -8.59 22.35 -9.44
N LYS A 282 -9.81 22.36 -8.91
CA LYS A 282 -10.17 21.69 -7.65
C LYS A 282 -11.05 20.49 -7.95
N SER A 283 -10.59 19.27 -7.62
CA SER A 283 -11.37 18.03 -7.77
C SER A 283 -11.87 17.50 -6.42
N LYS A 284 -13.09 16.94 -6.41
CA LYS A 284 -13.80 16.48 -5.21
C LYS A 284 -13.84 14.97 -5.02
N ASN A 285 -13.44 14.16 -6.00
CA ASN A 285 -13.59 12.71 -5.98
C ASN A 285 -12.24 12.03 -6.20
N LEU A 286 -11.44 11.91 -5.13
CA LEU A 286 -10.12 11.25 -5.18
C LEU A 286 -10.11 9.86 -4.55
N LEU A 287 -11.04 9.63 -3.62
CA LEU A 287 -11.16 8.38 -2.90
C LEU A 287 -12.57 7.83 -3.11
N PRO A 288 -12.71 6.73 -3.87
CA PRO A 288 -14.01 6.19 -4.16
C PRO A 288 -14.59 5.52 -2.92
N PHE A 289 -15.91 5.36 -2.95
CA PHE A 289 -16.58 4.45 -2.05
C PHE A 289 -15.98 3.04 -2.15
N GLN A 290 -15.70 2.44 -0.99
CA GLN A 290 -15.23 1.07 -0.87
C GLN A 290 -16.11 0.32 0.12
N ALA A 291 -16.46 -0.92 -0.21
CA ALA A 291 -17.19 -1.79 0.69
C ALA A 291 -16.60 -3.19 0.64
N SER A 292 -16.51 -3.82 1.81
CA SER A 292 -15.99 -5.19 1.93
C SER A 292 -16.91 -6.02 2.81
N VAL A 293 -17.09 -7.28 2.44
CA VAL A 293 -17.81 -8.28 3.24
C VAL A 293 -16.94 -9.53 3.34
N GLY A 294 -16.87 -10.12 4.52
CA GLY A 294 -16.11 -11.34 4.75
C GLY A 294 -16.79 -12.29 5.70
N VAL A 295 -16.48 -13.58 5.54
CA VAL A 295 -16.93 -14.66 6.41
C VAL A 295 -15.74 -15.54 6.74
N GLY A 296 -15.59 -15.88 8.01
CA GLY A 296 -14.54 -16.73 8.53
C GLY A 296 -15.09 -17.85 9.42
N TYR A 297 -14.44 -19.00 9.36
CA TYR A 297 -14.72 -20.14 10.22
C TYR A 297 -13.41 -20.74 10.71
N GLY A 298 -13.37 -21.17 11.96
CA GLY A 298 -12.14 -21.67 12.53
C GLY A 298 -12.35 -22.41 13.84
N SER A 299 -11.23 -22.81 14.40
CA SER A 299 -11.12 -23.40 15.73
C SER A 299 -10.22 -22.52 16.56
N GLU A 300 -10.64 -22.22 17.79
CA GLU A 300 -9.85 -21.42 18.72
C GLU A 300 -8.43 -21.99 18.85
N ASN A 301 -7.43 -21.12 18.70
CA ASN A 301 -6.01 -21.43 18.86
C ASN A 301 -5.46 -22.60 18.00
N HIS A 302 -6.13 -22.96 16.90
CA HIS A 302 -5.69 -24.07 16.06
C HIS A 302 -5.70 -23.76 14.57
N TRP A 303 -6.81 -23.30 14.00
CA TRP A 303 -6.87 -22.91 12.59
C TRP A 303 -8.01 -21.94 12.32
N PHE A 304 -7.89 -21.20 11.23
CA PHE A 304 -8.92 -20.30 10.74
C PHE A 304 -8.85 -20.22 9.23
N PHE A 305 -10.01 -20.19 8.60
CA PHE A 305 -10.17 -19.96 7.17
C PHE A 305 -11.21 -18.88 6.95
N SER A 306 -11.01 -18.05 5.93
CA SER A 306 -11.91 -16.96 5.62
C SER A 306 -11.95 -16.66 4.12
N GLY A 307 -13.07 -16.11 3.68
CA GLY A 307 -13.29 -15.57 2.35
C GLY A 307 -13.76 -14.13 2.46
N GLN A 308 -13.33 -13.30 1.51
CA GLN A 308 -13.66 -11.88 1.47
C GLN A 308 -13.90 -11.42 0.04
N VAL A 309 -14.87 -10.52 -0.12
CA VAL A 309 -15.13 -9.79 -1.35
C VAL A 309 -15.03 -8.30 -1.06
N ASP A 310 -14.24 -7.60 -1.88
CA ASP A 310 -14.10 -6.16 -1.84
C ASP A 310 -14.65 -5.54 -3.14
N TYR A 311 -15.42 -4.47 -2.97
CA TYR A 311 -15.91 -3.60 -4.03
C TYR A 311 -15.33 -2.21 -3.85
N LYS A 312 -14.79 -1.66 -4.93
CA LYS A 312 -14.32 -0.27 -4.98
C LYS A 312 -14.88 0.39 -6.22
N LYS A 313 -15.63 1.48 -6.02
CA LYS A 313 -16.21 2.24 -7.12
C LYS A 313 -15.10 2.85 -7.99
N GLY A 314 -15.30 2.87 -9.31
CA GLY A 314 -14.49 3.64 -10.23
C GLY A 314 -14.61 5.15 -10.00
N GLU A 315 -13.56 5.90 -10.34
CA GLU A 315 -13.60 7.37 -10.33
C GLU A 315 -13.16 7.92 -11.67
N ASP A 316 -13.71 9.06 -12.06
CA ASP A 316 -13.27 9.77 -13.25
C ASP A 316 -12.15 10.72 -12.83
N ILE A 317 -10.92 10.46 -13.27
CA ILE A 317 -9.79 11.34 -13.00
C ILE A 317 -9.43 12.05 -14.30
N SER A 318 -9.47 13.37 -14.28
CA SER A 318 -8.94 14.19 -15.38
C SER A 318 -7.42 14.23 -15.30
N TYR A 319 -6.74 13.75 -16.33
CA TYR A 319 -5.29 13.79 -16.46
C TYR A 319 -4.96 14.45 -17.81
N PHE A 320 -4.20 15.56 -17.77
CA PHE A 320 -3.85 16.36 -18.96
C PHE A 320 -5.06 16.77 -19.83
N GLY A 321 -6.16 17.20 -19.22
CA GLY A 321 -7.38 17.60 -19.94
C GLY A 321 -8.15 16.45 -20.61
N LYS A 322 -7.69 15.20 -20.48
CA LYS A 322 -8.43 13.98 -20.86
C LYS A 322 -9.00 13.33 -19.61
N THR A 323 -10.30 13.02 -19.63
CA THR A 323 -10.94 12.24 -18.58
C THR A 323 -10.60 10.76 -18.78
N PHE A 324 -9.99 10.14 -17.77
CA PHE A 324 -9.83 8.69 -17.73
C PHE A 324 -10.92 8.11 -16.83
N ASP A 325 -11.81 7.33 -17.44
CA ASP A 325 -12.88 6.63 -16.72
C ASP A 325 -12.31 5.35 -16.11
N PHE A 326 -12.07 5.37 -14.79
CA PHE A 326 -11.70 4.15 -14.08
C PHE A 326 -12.93 3.27 -13.88
N GLN A 327 -12.76 1.98 -14.11
CA GLN A 327 -13.82 0.99 -13.88
C GLN A 327 -13.90 0.58 -12.42
N ASP A 328 -15.05 0.06 -12.01
CA ASP A 328 -15.22 -0.58 -10.72
C ASP A 328 -14.24 -1.75 -10.54
N THR A 329 -13.62 -1.81 -9.36
CA THR A 329 -12.73 -2.89 -8.95
C THR A 329 -13.46 -3.88 -8.07
N TYR A 330 -13.25 -5.16 -8.37
CA TYR A 330 -13.74 -6.29 -7.58
C TYR A 330 -12.55 -7.14 -7.20
N ARG A 331 -12.40 -7.42 -5.90
CA ARG A 331 -11.39 -8.34 -5.40
C ARG A 331 -12.04 -9.46 -4.62
N ILE A 332 -11.60 -10.68 -4.88
CA ILE A 332 -11.99 -11.87 -4.15
C ILE A 332 -10.73 -12.45 -3.53
N SER A 333 -10.78 -12.71 -2.22
CA SER A 333 -9.65 -13.20 -1.44
C SER A 333 -10.08 -14.41 -0.61
N ALA A 334 -9.22 -15.42 -0.52
CA ALA A 334 -9.42 -16.61 0.30
C ALA A 334 -8.11 -16.98 0.99
N GLY A 335 -8.16 -17.43 2.24
CA GLY A 335 -6.96 -17.62 3.04
C GLY A 335 -7.23 -17.89 4.49
N GLY A 336 -6.16 -18.11 5.24
CA GLY A 336 -6.28 -18.57 6.61
C GLY A 336 -4.95 -18.68 7.33
N TRP A 337 -5.04 -19.15 8.58
CA TRP A 337 -3.88 -19.43 9.41
C TRP A 337 -4.01 -20.79 10.10
N TYR A 338 -2.87 -21.38 10.40
CA TYR A 338 -2.74 -22.65 11.11
C TYR A 338 -1.69 -22.51 12.21
N LEU A 339 -2.07 -22.92 13.42
CA LEU A 339 -1.25 -22.95 14.62
C LEU A 339 -1.24 -24.39 15.14
N PRO A 340 -0.15 -25.16 14.92
CA PRO A 340 -0.13 -26.58 15.24
C PRO A 340 -0.39 -26.85 16.72
N ASN A 341 0.43 -26.26 17.60
CA ASN A 341 0.27 -26.38 19.04
C ASN A 341 1.01 -25.24 19.76
N TYR A 342 0.23 -24.32 20.30
CA TYR A 342 0.74 -23.16 21.03
C TYR A 342 1.51 -23.52 22.31
N ASN A 343 1.23 -24.67 22.92
CA ASN A 343 1.73 -25.07 24.24
C ASN A 343 2.92 -26.06 24.16
N ASN A 344 3.39 -26.39 22.97
CA ASN A 344 4.50 -27.32 22.80
C ASN A 344 5.84 -26.61 23.03
N PHE A 345 6.32 -26.62 24.28
CA PHE A 345 7.62 -26.05 24.65
C PHE A 345 8.83 -26.82 24.11
N ARG A 346 8.64 -28.07 23.65
CA ARG A 346 9.72 -28.92 23.13
C ARG A 346 10.00 -28.68 21.65
N ASN A 347 9.00 -28.27 20.87
CA ASN A 347 9.14 -28.01 19.44
C ASN A 347 8.77 -26.57 19.08
N TYR A 348 9.77 -25.77 18.73
CA TYR A 348 9.59 -24.37 18.33
C TYR A 348 8.63 -24.22 17.14
N PHE A 349 8.75 -25.09 16.13
CA PHE A 349 7.92 -25.02 14.92
C PHE A 349 6.44 -25.29 15.19
N SER A 350 6.10 -26.00 16.28
CA SER A 350 4.70 -26.17 16.67
C SER A 350 4.06 -24.87 17.15
N ARG A 351 4.86 -23.89 17.61
CA ARG A 351 4.42 -22.57 18.08
C ARG A 351 4.42 -21.50 16.98
N VAL A 352 4.90 -21.84 15.78
CA VAL A 352 4.90 -20.94 14.63
C VAL A 352 3.49 -20.88 14.04
N ILE A 353 3.03 -19.68 13.73
CA ILE A 353 1.77 -19.48 13.02
C ILE A 353 2.09 -19.46 11.53
N TYR A 354 1.47 -20.36 10.79
CA TYR A 354 1.58 -20.42 9.34
C TYR A 354 0.36 -19.75 8.73
N ARG A 355 0.57 -18.88 7.76
CA ARG A 355 -0.49 -18.15 7.04
C ARG A 355 -0.38 -18.45 5.56
N TYR A 356 -1.52 -18.54 4.91
CA TYR A 356 -1.62 -18.78 3.48
C TYR A 356 -2.84 -18.06 2.91
N GLY A 357 -2.77 -17.68 1.64
CA GLY A 357 -3.92 -17.12 0.94
C GLY A 357 -3.67 -16.91 -0.53
N ALA A 358 -4.76 -16.57 -1.22
CA ALA A 358 -4.77 -16.24 -2.63
C ALA A 358 -5.82 -15.16 -2.88
N PHE A 359 -5.60 -14.37 -3.92
CA PHE A 359 -6.56 -13.34 -4.33
C PHE A 359 -6.55 -13.15 -5.84
N TYR A 360 -7.71 -12.70 -6.32
CA TYR A 360 -7.90 -12.22 -7.66
C TYR A 360 -8.57 -10.85 -7.60
N GLU A 361 -8.04 -9.88 -8.33
CA GLU A 361 -8.52 -8.51 -8.38
C GLU A 361 -8.69 -8.11 -9.85
N ARG A 362 -9.91 -7.72 -10.20
CA ARG A 362 -10.19 -7.06 -11.47
C ARG A 362 -9.85 -5.59 -11.32
N GLY A 363 -8.77 -5.14 -11.94
CA GLY A 363 -8.28 -3.77 -11.80
C GLY A 363 -9.22 -2.73 -12.41
N ASN A 364 -9.06 -1.49 -11.95
CA ASN A 364 -9.82 -0.33 -12.39
C ASN A 364 -9.36 0.23 -13.75
N LEU A 365 -8.15 -0.10 -14.20
CA LEU A 365 -7.57 0.43 -15.43
C LEU A 365 -7.95 -0.46 -16.63
N LYS A 366 -8.54 0.16 -17.67
CA LYS A 366 -8.81 -0.45 -18.96
C LYS A 366 -8.00 0.26 -20.04
N LEU A 367 -7.08 -0.46 -20.67
CA LEU A 367 -6.23 0.04 -21.76
C LEU A 367 -6.50 -0.81 -23.00
N GLU A 368 -6.67 -0.18 -24.17
CA GLU A 368 -6.87 -0.90 -25.45
C GLU A 368 -7.94 -2.00 -25.36
N GLY A 369 -9.09 -1.69 -24.75
CA GLY A 369 -10.19 -2.63 -24.58
C GLY A 369 -9.98 -3.71 -23.49
N THR A 370 -8.80 -3.80 -22.87
CA THR A 370 -8.42 -4.88 -21.95
C THR A 370 -8.25 -4.38 -20.52
N SER A 371 -8.89 -5.05 -19.55
CA SER A 371 -8.74 -4.73 -18.13
C SER A 371 -7.44 -5.29 -17.55
N ILE A 372 -6.74 -4.48 -16.76
CA ILE A 372 -5.50 -4.88 -16.09
C ILE A 372 -5.84 -5.63 -14.79
N ASN A 373 -5.91 -6.95 -14.88
CA ASN A 373 -6.20 -7.80 -13.72
C ASN A 373 -4.94 -8.11 -12.91
N LYS A 374 -5.13 -8.40 -11.62
CA LYS A 374 -4.08 -8.83 -10.69
C LYS A 374 -4.47 -10.16 -10.05
N PHE A 375 -3.51 -11.07 -9.97
CA PHE A 375 -3.64 -12.33 -9.26
C PHE A 375 -2.41 -12.54 -8.39
N GLY A 376 -2.58 -13.12 -7.21
CA GLY A 376 -1.46 -13.43 -6.34
C GLY A 376 -1.77 -14.54 -5.34
N ILE A 377 -0.69 -15.18 -4.92
CA ILE A 377 -0.67 -16.10 -3.78
C ILE A 377 0.24 -15.51 -2.71
N SER A 378 -0.09 -15.78 -1.46
CA SER A 378 0.63 -15.28 -0.31
C SER A 378 0.86 -16.38 0.71
N ALA A 379 2.01 -16.33 1.37
CA ALA A 379 2.32 -17.17 2.50
C ALA A 379 3.04 -16.33 3.55
N GLY A 380 2.95 -16.72 4.81
CA GLY A 380 3.69 -16.04 5.86
C GLY A 380 3.82 -16.85 7.12
N VAL A 381 4.77 -16.44 7.95
CA VAL A 381 5.03 -17.04 9.26
C VAL A 381 5.15 -15.97 10.32
N MET A 382 4.67 -16.29 11.52
CA MET A 382 5.02 -15.54 12.72
C MET A 382 5.89 -16.40 13.62
N LEU A 383 7.08 -15.88 13.90
CA LEU A 383 8.09 -16.49 14.73
C LEU A 383 8.01 -15.88 16.14
N PRO A 384 7.43 -16.57 17.13
CA PRO A 384 7.35 -16.02 18.48
C PRO A 384 8.73 -15.91 19.12
N PHE A 385 8.95 -14.83 19.89
CA PHE A 385 10.16 -14.70 20.70
C PHE A 385 10.16 -15.66 21.90
N LYS A 386 11.35 -15.96 22.43
CA LYS A 386 11.57 -16.98 23.48
C LYS A 386 10.73 -16.75 24.75
N ASN A 387 10.52 -15.49 25.13
CA ASN A 387 9.74 -15.10 26.32
C ASN A 387 8.26 -14.81 26.02
N SER A 388 7.80 -15.03 24.78
CA SER A 388 6.41 -14.80 24.42
C SER A 388 5.51 -15.87 25.02
N SER A 389 4.50 -15.43 25.76
CA SER A 389 3.47 -16.28 26.37
C SER A 389 2.29 -16.46 25.41
N ILE A 390 1.46 -17.47 25.68
CA ILE A 390 0.23 -17.81 24.95
C ILE A 390 -0.70 -16.63 24.73
N THR A 391 -0.76 -15.73 25.70
CA THR A 391 -1.63 -14.54 25.64
C THR A 391 -0.87 -13.29 25.20
N ARG A 392 0.44 -13.38 24.90
CA ARG A 392 1.34 -12.26 24.59
C ARG A 392 2.36 -12.65 23.51
N MET A 393 1.90 -13.03 22.32
CA MET A 393 2.83 -13.35 21.24
C MET A 393 3.41 -12.07 20.63
N SER A 394 4.55 -11.65 21.18
CA SER A 394 5.49 -10.78 20.46
C SER A 394 6.37 -11.64 19.56
N GLY A 395 6.71 -11.15 18.38
CA GLY A 395 7.46 -11.94 17.43
C GLY A 395 7.88 -11.19 16.18
N LEU A 396 8.59 -11.93 15.32
CA LEU A 396 8.95 -11.53 13.98
C LEU A 396 7.91 -12.08 13.01
N GLU A 397 7.35 -11.21 12.18
CA GLU A 397 6.42 -11.55 11.11
C GLU A 397 7.16 -11.48 9.78
N ILE A 398 7.01 -12.53 8.98
CA ILE A 398 7.57 -12.61 7.63
C ILE A 398 6.43 -13.00 6.70
N GLY A 399 6.19 -12.20 5.67
CA GLY A 399 5.20 -12.45 4.63
C GLY A 399 5.84 -12.44 3.25
N LEU A 400 5.40 -13.33 2.39
CA LEU A 400 5.78 -13.39 0.99
C LEU A 400 4.52 -13.36 0.14
N GLU A 401 4.48 -12.46 -0.83
CA GLU A 401 3.41 -12.35 -1.82
C GLU A 401 4.02 -12.46 -3.21
N VAL A 402 3.51 -13.39 -4.02
CA VAL A 402 3.98 -13.61 -5.39
C VAL A 402 2.77 -13.57 -6.32
N GLY A 403 2.90 -12.87 -7.43
CA GLY A 403 1.79 -12.77 -8.36
C GLY A 403 2.13 -12.08 -9.68
N LYS A 404 1.05 -11.76 -10.39
CA LYS A 404 1.08 -11.17 -11.72
C LYS A 404 0.02 -10.08 -11.82
N ARG A 405 0.34 -8.98 -12.49
CA ARG A 405 -0.56 -7.88 -12.84
C ARG A 405 -0.42 -7.53 -14.32
N GLY A 406 -1.53 -7.41 -15.02
CA GLY A 406 -1.58 -7.05 -16.44
C GLY A 406 -1.43 -8.23 -17.41
N THR A 407 -1.26 -7.90 -18.69
CA THR A 407 -1.27 -8.83 -19.81
C THR A 407 -0.23 -8.44 -20.86
N LEU A 408 0.18 -9.40 -21.69
CA LEU A 408 1.02 -9.18 -22.87
C LEU A 408 0.18 -8.92 -24.13
N GLN A 409 -1.13 -9.16 -24.06
CA GLN A 409 -2.04 -8.90 -25.18
C GLN A 409 -2.08 -7.40 -25.49
N ASN A 410 -2.25 -7.05 -26.77
CA ASN A 410 -2.27 -5.67 -27.26
C ASN A 410 -1.01 -4.86 -26.88
N ASN A 411 0.16 -5.52 -26.81
CA ASN A 411 1.44 -4.91 -26.44
C ASN A 411 1.46 -4.26 -25.05
N LEU A 412 0.51 -4.64 -24.18
CA LEU A 412 0.43 -4.17 -22.81
C LEU A 412 1.57 -4.77 -21.95
N ILE A 413 1.78 -4.15 -20.79
CA ILE A 413 2.85 -4.52 -19.88
C ILE A 413 2.38 -5.60 -18.92
N ASN A 414 3.09 -6.72 -18.92
CA ASN A 414 2.93 -7.75 -17.90
C ASN A 414 3.95 -7.54 -16.76
N GLN A 415 3.46 -7.42 -15.53
CA GLN A 415 4.26 -7.25 -14.32
C GLN A 415 4.15 -8.51 -13.45
N ASN A 416 5.23 -9.26 -13.30
CA ASN A 416 5.33 -10.26 -12.23
C ASN A 416 5.95 -9.59 -11.00
N PHE A 417 5.42 -9.87 -9.82
CA PHE A 417 5.90 -9.26 -8.59
C PHE A 417 6.21 -10.31 -7.52
N VAL A 418 7.24 -10.03 -6.73
CA VAL A 418 7.63 -10.78 -5.54
C VAL A 418 7.85 -9.77 -4.43
N ASN A 419 6.91 -9.74 -3.47
CA ASN A 419 6.93 -8.82 -2.35
C ASN A 419 7.27 -9.58 -1.08
N LEU A 420 8.38 -9.22 -0.44
CA LEU A 420 8.78 -9.73 0.87
C LEU A 420 8.47 -8.66 1.92
N LYS A 421 7.70 -9.01 2.95
CA LYS A 421 7.40 -8.14 4.08
C LYS A 421 8.00 -8.71 5.35
N ILE A 422 8.64 -7.85 6.13
CA ILE A 422 9.24 -8.20 7.42
C ILE A 422 8.77 -7.19 8.45
N GLY A 423 8.31 -7.65 9.61
CA GLY A 423 7.83 -6.75 10.64
C GLY A 423 8.00 -7.30 12.04
N PHE A 424 8.09 -6.38 12.98
CA PHE A 424 8.19 -6.68 14.40
C PHE A 424 6.89 -6.32 15.07
N ASN A 425 6.40 -7.24 15.90
CA ASN A 425 5.25 -6.98 16.76
C ASN A 425 5.67 -7.12 18.22
N PHE A 426 5.55 -6.02 18.96
CA PHE A 426 5.81 -5.95 20.39
C PHE A 426 4.51 -5.64 21.12
N ALA A 427 3.98 -6.62 21.85
CA ALA A 427 2.75 -6.51 22.61
C ALA A 427 3.03 -6.71 24.10
N ASP A 428 2.65 -5.73 24.93
CA ASP A 428 2.78 -5.83 26.39
C ASP A 428 1.70 -5.04 27.15
N LYS A 429 1.54 -5.34 28.44
CA LYS A 429 0.65 -4.60 29.33
C LYS A 429 1.33 -3.32 29.80
N TRP A 430 1.08 -2.23 29.09
CA TRP A 430 1.52 -0.91 29.53
C TRP A 430 0.65 -0.42 30.68
N PHE A 431 1.17 0.47 31.51
CA PHE A 431 0.45 1.08 32.65
C PHE A 431 0.08 0.11 33.79
N ARG A 432 0.85 -0.96 34.02
CA ARG A 432 0.77 -1.66 35.31
C ARG A 432 1.27 -0.72 36.40
N LYS A 433 0.42 -0.41 37.38
CA LYS A 433 0.89 0.19 38.64
C LYS A 433 1.91 -0.76 39.25
N THR A 434 3.16 -0.31 39.38
CA THR A 434 4.20 -1.05 40.11
C THR A 434 3.80 -1.04 41.57
N LEU A 435 3.65 -2.22 42.17
CA LEU A 435 3.28 -2.36 43.58
C LEU A 435 4.44 -2.10 44.53
N TYR A 436 5.69 -2.08 44.05
CA TYR A 436 6.88 -1.75 44.83
C TYR A 436 7.90 -1.00 43.97
N ASN A 437 8.51 0.04 44.55
CA ASN A 437 9.65 0.81 44.02
C ASN A 437 10.97 0.19 44.44
#